data_AF-A0A7V8W8Z9-F1
#
_entry.id   AF-A0A7V8W8Z9-F1
#
_cell.length_a   1.000
_cell.length_b   1.000
_cell.length_c   1.000
_cell.angle_alpha   90.00
_cell.angle_beta   90.00
_cell.angle_gamma   90.00
#
_symmetry.space_group_name_H-M   'P 1'
#
loop_
_entity.id
_entity.type
_entity.pdbx_description
1 polymer ?
#
loop_
_entity_poly.entity_id
_entity_poly.type
_entity_poly.pdbx_seq_one_letter_code
_entity_poly.pdbx_strand_id
1 'polypeptide(L)' 'MTPIALAPQFLIDACDAILEFFHDQVGFGWGLSIIAMTVAIRVAILPLTFKGVKGMQEMQRL' A
#
# COMPACT_ATOMS: atom_id res chain seq x y z
N MET A 1 -5.72 22.01 8.40
CA MET A 1 -6.35 22.37 9.69
C MET A 1 -7.81 21.91 9.70
N THR A 2 -8.03 20.66 10.12
CA THR A 2 -9.27 20.15 10.75
C THR A 2 -8.85 19.11 11.80
N PRO A 3 -9.24 19.22 13.07
CA PRO A 3 -8.57 18.52 14.17
C PRO A 3 -9.18 17.15 14.54
N ILE A 4 -9.80 16.42 13.58
CA ILE A 4 -10.60 15.19 13.87
C ILE A 4 -10.20 13.96 13.00
N ALA A 5 -9.23 14.05 12.09
CA ALA A 5 -9.02 13.00 11.07
C ALA A 5 -7.90 11.96 11.36
N LEU A 6 -7.59 11.63 12.61
CA LEU A 6 -6.37 10.87 12.97
C LEU A 6 -6.22 9.46 12.37
N ALA A 7 -7.31 8.81 11.94
CA ALA A 7 -7.26 7.46 11.36
C ALA A 7 -7.31 7.43 9.82
N PRO A 8 -8.29 8.07 9.14
CA PRO A 8 -8.36 8.02 7.68
C PRO A 8 -7.33 8.95 7.01
N GLN A 9 -6.94 10.05 7.65
CA GLN A 9 -6.06 11.03 7.02
C GLN A 9 -4.65 10.48 6.79
N PHE A 10 -4.11 9.69 7.73
CA PHE A 10 -2.81 9.07 7.57
C PHE A 10 -2.73 8.16 6.33
N LEU A 11 -3.81 7.42 6.04
CA LEU A 11 -3.86 6.57 4.85
C LEU A 11 -3.94 7.41 3.57
N ILE A 12 -4.70 8.50 3.59
CA ILE A 12 -4.81 9.41 2.44
C ILE A 12 -3.46 10.06 2.17
N ASP A 13 -2.83 10.65 3.19
CA ASP A 13 -1.53 11.31 3.05
C ASP A 13 -0.45 10.33 2.57
N ALA A 14 -0.47 9.08 3.04
CA ALA A 14 0.45 8.04 2.56
C ALA A 14 0.19 7.64 1.09
N CYS A 15 -1.08 7.48 0.69
CA CYS A 15 -1.44 7.21 -0.69
C CYS A 15 -1.07 8.39 -1.60
N ASP A 16 -1.29 9.62 -1.16
CA ASP A 16 -0.99 10.83 -1.94
C ASP A 16 0.52 10.96 -2.18
N ALA A 17 1.33 10.75 -1.13
CA ALA A 17 2.79 10.76 -1.24
C ALA A 17 3.34 9.70 -2.21
N ILE A 18 2.74 8.51 -2.24
CA ILE A 18 3.14 7.46 -3.19
C ILE A 18 2.71 7.84 -4.61
N LEU A 19 1.56 8.48 -4.79
CA LEU A 19 1.04 8.86 -6.09
C LEU A 19 1.90 9.97 -6.71
N GLU A 20 2.21 10.99 -5.92
CA GLU A 20 3.13 12.08 -6.28
C GLU A 20 4.53 11.53 -6.58
N PHE A 21 5.03 10.56 -5.81
CA PHE A 21 6.32 9.92 -6.10
C PHE A 21 6.36 9.30 -7.51
N PHE A 22 5.32 8.55 -7.90
CA PHE A 22 5.27 7.93 -9.22
C PHE A 22 5.03 8.93 -10.35
N HIS A 23 4.26 9.99 -10.09
CA HIS A 23 3.99 11.03 -11.08
C HIS A 23 5.21 11.94 -11.30
N ASP A 24 5.81 12.46 -10.22
CA ASP A 24 6.82 13.50 -10.30
C ASP A 24 8.25 12.95 -10.42
N GLN A 25 8.57 11.81 -9.81
CA GLN A 25 9.95 11.26 -9.86
C GLN A 25 10.16 10.27 -11.02
N VAL A 26 9.12 9.56 -11.44
CA VAL A 26 9.21 8.59 -12.54
C VAL A 26 8.70 9.17 -13.86
N GLY A 27 8.01 10.31 -13.83
CA GLY A 27 7.47 10.97 -15.03
C GLY A 27 6.32 10.19 -15.67
N PHE A 28 5.66 9.31 -14.91
CA PHE A 28 4.48 8.61 -15.40
C PHE A 28 3.28 9.56 -15.42
N GLY A 29 2.54 9.55 -16.53
CA GLY A 29 1.24 10.21 -16.57
C GLY A 29 0.29 9.60 -15.53
N TRP A 30 -0.68 10.38 -15.06
CA TRP A 30 -1.62 10.02 -13.99
C TRP A 30 -2.14 8.57 -14.04
N GLY A 31 -2.50 8.05 -15.21
CA GLY A 31 -2.97 6.67 -15.36
C GLY A 31 -1.92 5.60 -15.04
N LEU A 32 -0.66 5.79 -15.47
CA LEU A 32 0.43 4.87 -15.16
C LEU A 32 0.84 4.95 -13.69
N SER A 33 0.76 6.13 -13.06
CA SER A 33 1.02 6.30 -11.62
C SER A 33 0.03 5.52 -10.77
N ILE A 34 -1.25 5.50 -11.14
CA ILE A 34 -2.28 4.68 -10.46
C ILE A 34 -1.97 3.18 -10.61
N ILE A 35 -1.60 2.73 -11.82
CA ILE A 35 -1.24 1.32 -12.04
C ILE A 35 -0.01 0.95 -11.19
N ALA A 36 1.03 1.78 -11.21
CA ALA A 36 2.25 1.59 -10.43
C ALA A 36 1.95 1.51 -8.91
N MET A 37 1.05 2.37 -8.41
CA MET A 37 0.55 2.31 -7.03
C MET A 37 -0.08 0.95 -6.70
N THR A 38 -0.97 0.43 -7.56
CA THR A 38 -1.60 -0.88 -7.30
C THR A 38 -0.60 -2.03 -7.26
N VAL A 39 0.43 -1.98 -8.12
CA VAL A 39 1.51 -2.98 -8.12
C VAL A 39 2.37 -2.84 -6.86
N ALA A 40 2.73 -1.62 -6.47
CA ALA A 40 3.51 -1.36 -5.26
C ALA A 40 2.79 -1.87 -4.00
N ILE A 41 1.49 -1.60 -3.87
CA ILE A 41 0.66 -2.10 -2.77
C ILE A 41 0.61 -3.63 -2.78
N ARG A 42 0.41 -4.27 -3.95
CA ARG A 42 0.45 -5.74 -4.05
C ARG A 42 1.78 -6.30 -3.57
N VAL A 43 2.90 -5.72 -4.01
CA VAL A 43 4.23 -6.15 -3.59
C VAL A 43 4.44 -5.96 -2.08
N ALA A 44 3.93 -4.89 -1.49
CA ALA A 44 3.99 -4.66 -0.05
C ALA A 44 3.16 -5.68 0.76
N ILE A 45 2.00 -6.10 0.23
CA ILE A 45 1.11 -7.06 0.91
C ILE A 45 1.57 -8.52 0.71
N LEU A 46 2.19 -8.88 -0.42
CA LEU A 46 2.68 -10.24 -0.67
C LEU A 46 3.45 -10.88 0.51
N PRO A 47 4.47 -10.24 1.11
CA PRO A 47 5.18 -10.84 2.25
C PRO A 47 4.29 -11.03 3.48
N LEU A 48 3.30 -10.16 3.68
CA LEU A 48 2.31 -10.31 4.75
C LEU A 48 1.41 -11.53 4.48
N THR A 49 1.00 -11.73 3.23
CA THR A 49 0.23 -12.91 2.81
C THR A 49 1.01 -14.21 3.04
N PHE A 50 2.31 -14.24 2.69
CA PHE A 50 3.16 -15.41 2.99
C PHE A 50 3.26 -15.71 4.48
N LYS A 51 3.40 -14.69 5.32
CA LYS A 51 3.39 -14.86 6.79
C LYS A 51 2.05 -15.37 7.31
N GLY A 52 0.93 -14.88 6.76
CA GLY A 52 -0.41 -15.34 7.12
C GLY A 52 -0.62 -16.82 6.82
N VAL A 53 -0.21 -17.28 5.63
CA VAL A 53 -0.32 -18.70 5.23
C VAL A 53 0.53 -19.61 6.12
N LYS A 54 1.77 -19.21 6.42
CA LYS A 54 2.64 -19.99 7.32
C LYS A 54 2.02 -20.14 8.72
N GLY A 55 1.42 -19.09 9.27
CA GLY A 55 0.74 -19.14 10.56
C GLY A 55 -0.44 -20.11 10.58
N MET A 56 -1.21 -20.20 9.48
CA MET A 56 -2.31 -21.16 9.37
C MET A 56 -1.83 -22.61 9.30
N GLN A 57 -0.74 -22.86 8.57
CA GLN A 57 -0.15 -24.20 8.47
C GLN A 57 0.38 -24.71 9.82
N GLU A 58 0.92 -23.82 10.65
CA GLU A 58 1.43 -24.16 11.98
C GLU A 58 0.32 -24.54 12.95
N MET A 59 -0.85 -23.89 12.87
CA MET A 59 -2.04 -24.24 13.68
C MET A 59 -2.67 -25.56 13.26
N GLN A 60 -2.68 -25.89 11.96
CA GLN A 60 -3.23 -27.15 11.47
C GLN A 60 -2.35 -28.38 11.74
N ARG A 61 -1.08 -28.15 12.15
CA ARG A 61 -0.13 -29.21 12.47
C ARG A 61 -0.14 -29.63 13.96
N LEU A 62 -0.86 -28.87 14.79
CA LEU A 62 -1.16 -29.17 16.20
C LEU A 62 -2.48 -29.95 16.30
#